data_AF-A0ABD1DC53-F1
#
_entry.id   AF-A0ABD1DC53-F1
#
_cell.length_a   1.000
_cell.length_b   1.000
_cell.length_c   1.000
_cell.angle_alpha   90.00
_cell.angle_beta   90.00
_cell.angle_gamma   90.00
#
_symmetry.space_group_name_H-M   'P 1'
#
loop_
_entity.id
_entity.type
_entity.pdbx_description
1 polymer ?
#
loop_
_entity_poly.entity_id
_entity_poly.type
_entity_poly.pdbx_seq_one_letter_code
_entity_poly.pdbx_strand_id
1 'polypeptide(L)'
;MVKFIALIGALALVASATASVRTKRQSEGEKKEESFEKELCKDKDAGEWFRLVAGDGDNCRDVIQCTSSGLQAIRCPAGLFFDIEKQTCDWKDAVKNCKSKNRERKIKPLLITDEPLCQDGFLACGDGSCIERGLFCNGEKDCNDGSDENSCGKCSKTLPTTATWSNHALDISKQRLKRGDS
;
A
#
# COMPACT_ATOMS: atom_id res chain seq x y z
N MET A 1 -67.12 -57.98 -4.65
CA MET A 1 -68.04 -57.81 -3.51
C MET A 1 -67.61 -56.53 -2.81
N VAL A 2 -68.34 -55.44 -2.61
CA VAL A 2 -69.79 -55.14 -2.58
C VAL A 2 -69.98 -53.66 -3.03
N LYS A 3 -71.19 -53.37 -3.53
CA LYS A 3 -71.77 -52.14 -4.10
C LYS A 3 -71.96 -50.96 -3.11
N PHE A 4 -72.44 -49.82 -3.65
CA PHE A 4 -73.38 -48.78 -3.12
C PHE A 4 -72.82 -47.33 -3.17
N ILE A 5 -73.18 -46.51 -4.17
CA ILE A 5 -74.36 -45.62 -4.35
C ILE A 5 -74.24 -44.22 -3.66
N ALA A 6 -74.17 -43.20 -4.53
CA ALA A 6 -74.83 -41.86 -4.54
C ALA A 6 -74.45 -40.67 -3.60
N LEU A 7 -74.16 -39.54 -4.29
CA LEU A 7 -74.55 -38.12 -4.06
C LEU A 7 -73.95 -37.43 -2.81
N ILE A 8 -73.54 -36.16 -2.75
CA ILE A 8 -74.00 -34.87 -3.31
C ILE A 8 -72.81 -33.88 -3.19
N GLY A 9 -72.68 -32.89 -4.09
CA GLY A 9 -71.97 -31.64 -3.74
C GLY A 9 -71.20 -30.99 -4.88
N ALA A 10 -71.88 -30.16 -5.67
CA ALA A 10 -71.21 -29.13 -6.47
C ALA A 10 -70.65 -28.05 -5.53
N LEU A 11 -69.39 -27.65 -5.65
CA LEU A 11 -68.97 -26.25 -5.49
C LEU A 11 -67.48 -26.03 -5.84
N ALA A 12 -67.27 -25.03 -6.69
CA ALA A 12 -66.12 -24.13 -6.79
C ALA A 12 -64.71 -24.68 -7.14
N LEU A 13 -64.29 -24.27 -8.33
CA LEU A 13 -62.91 -24.15 -8.82
C LEU A 13 -61.99 -23.43 -7.81
N VAL A 14 -60.92 -24.08 -7.36
CA VAL A 14 -59.64 -23.41 -7.08
C VAL A 14 -58.51 -24.37 -7.46
N ALA A 15 -57.93 -24.20 -8.65
CA ALA A 15 -56.67 -24.83 -9.01
C ALA A 15 -55.56 -24.19 -8.15
N SER A 16 -55.14 -24.87 -7.09
CA SER A 16 -53.93 -24.48 -6.35
C SER A 16 -52.71 -24.85 -7.21
N ALA A 17 -52.29 -23.92 -8.07
CA ALA A 17 -50.95 -23.96 -8.62
C ALA A 17 -49.97 -23.67 -7.47
N THR A 18 -49.27 -24.70 -7.00
CA THR A 18 -48.11 -24.53 -6.13
C THR A 18 -47.01 -23.88 -6.97
N ALA A 19 -46.98 -22.55 -6.97
CA ALA A 19 -45.82 -21.81 -7.45
C ALA A 19 -44.63 -22.18 -6.55
N SER A 20 -43.74 -23.03 -7.06
CA SER A 20 -42.42 -23.20 -6.47
C SER A 20 -41.70 -21.86 -6.59
N VAL A 21 -41.73 -21.06 -5.53
CA VAL A 21 -40.87 -19.89 -5.40
C VAL A 21 -39.46 -20.42 -5.26
N ARG A 22 -38.79 -20.60 -6.41
CA ARG A 22 -37.35 -20.76 -6.47
C ARG A 22 -36.75 -19.41 -6.11
N THR A 23 -36.53 -19.17 -4.82
CA THR A 23 -35.72 -18.04 -4.35
C THR A 23 -34.35 -18.16 -4.99
N LYS A 24 -34.14 -17.38 -6.04
CA LYS A 24 -32.87 -17.22 -6.74
C LYS A 24 -31.94 -16.44 -5.82
N ARG A 25 -31.29 -17.14 -4.89
CA ARG A 25 -30.24 -16.56 -4.05
C ARG A 25 -28.95 -16.57 -4.84
N GLN A 26 -28.75 -15.60 -5.73
CA GLN A 26 -27.44 -15.16 -6.25
C GLN A 26 -27.65 -14.19 -7.42
N SER A 27 -27.59 -12.88 -7.14
CA SER A 27 -27.10 -11.84 -8.06
C SER A 27 -26.88 -10.49 -7.34
N GLU A 28 -26.37 -10.51 -6.10
CA GLU A 28 -25.95 -9.30 -5.36
C GLU A 28 -24.53 -9.44 -4.77
N GLY A 29 -23.70 -10.32 -5.34
CA GLY A 29 -22.33 -10.58 -4.89
C GLY A 29 -21.27 -9.76 -5.61
N GLU A 30 -21.35 -9.67 -6.94
CA GLU A 30 -20.25 -9.14 -7.76
C GLU A 30 -20.05 -7.62 -7.62
N LYS A 31 -21.09 -6.84 -7.31
CA LYS A 31 -20.98 -5.38 -7.20
C LYS A 31 -20.44 -4.88 -5.85
N LYS A 32 -20.45 -5.71 -4.80
CA LYS A 32 -19.99 -5.31 -3.46
C LYS A 32 -18.49 -5.48 -3.28
N GLU A 33 -17.92 -6.56 -3.82
CA GLU A 33 -16.50 -6.87 -3.67
C GLU A 33 -15.61 -5.87 -4.43
N GLU A 34 -15.99 -5.55 -5.67
CA GLU A 34 -15.30 -4.52 -6.49
C GLU A 34 -15.35 -3.12 -5.82
N SER A 35 -16.44 -2.82 -5.10
CA SER A 35 -16.57 -1.55 -4.38
C SER A 35 -15.67 -1.47 -3.14
N PHE A 36 -15.45 -2.60 -2.46
CA PHE A 36 -14.65 -2.67 -1.23
C PHE A 36 -13.15 -2.53 -1.51
N GLU A 37 -12.63 -3.22 -2.54
CA GLU A 37 -11.24 -3.06 -2.95
C GLU A 37 -10.92 -1.63 -3.35
N LYS A 38 -11.86 -1.01 -4.10
CA LYS A 38 -11.73 0.38 -4.51
C LYS A 38 -11.75 1.34 -3.31
N GLU A 39 -12.56 1.11 -2.30
CA GLU A 39 -12.54 1.94 -1.08
C GLU A 39 -11.28 1.76 -0.26
N LEU A 40 -10.82 0.51 -0.09
CA LEU A 40 -9.64 0.19 0.71
C LEU A 40 -8.35 0.76 0.10
N CYS A 41 -8.26 0.77 -1.24
CA CYS A 41 -7.06 1.16 -1.97
C CYS A 41 -6.99 2.65 -2.36
N LYS A 42 -8.04 3.46 -2.14
CA LYS A 42 -8.06 4.89 -2.50
C LYS A 42 -6.88 5.68 -1.93
N ASP A 43 -6.53 5.40 -0.67
CA ASP A 43 -5.52 6.14 0.09
C ASP A 43 -4.27 5.28 0.39
N LYS A 44 -3.98 4.29 -0.45
CA LYS A 44 -2.84 3.38 -0.30
C LYS A 44 -1.93 3.50 -1.50
N ASP A 45 -0.62 3.55 -1.25
CA ASP A 45 0.36 3.60 -2.31
C ASP A 45 0.41 2.27 -3.06
N ALA A 46 0.42 2.34 -4.38
CA ALA A 46 0.60 1.17 -5.21
C ALA A 46 2.00 0.61 -4.94
N GLY A 47 2.09 -0.66 -4.54
CA GLY A 47 3.39 -1.25 -4.19
C GLY A 47 3.58 -1.59 -2.72
N GLU A 48 2.76 -1.02 -1.82
CA GLU A 48 3.03 -1.07 -0.38
C GLU A 48 2.13 -2.06 0.38
N TRP A 49 2.74 -2.84 1.27
CA TRP A 49 2.08 -3.75 2.19
C TRP A 49 1.61 -3.04 3.45
N PHE A 50 0.36 -3.32 3.82
CA PHE A 50 -0.30 -2.78 5.00
C PHE A 50 -1.13 -3.85 5.72
N ARG A 51 -1.54 -3.58 6.96
CA ARG A 51 -2.42 -4.46 7.75
C ARG A 51 -3.85 -3.96 7.74
N LEU A 52 -4.79 -4.88 7.58
CA LEU A 52 -6.21 -4.63 7.85
C LEU A 52 -6.46 -4.49 9.36
N VAL A 53 -5.87 -5.38 10.14
CA VAL A 53 -6.04 -5.48 11.59
C VAL A 53 -4.69 -5.29 12.26
N ALA A 54 -4.59 -4.29 13.15
CA ALA A 54 -3.44 -4.15 14.03
C ALA A 54 -3.62 -5.11 15.20
N GLY A 55 -2.57 -5.78 15.64
CA GLY A 55 -2.67 -6.67 16.79
C GLY A 55 -1.40 -7.44 17.08
N ASP A 56 -1.37 -8.09 18.24
CA ASP A 56 -0.26 -8.91 18.70
C ASP A 56 -0.44 -10.37 18.24
N GLY A 57 0.64 -11.15 18.24
CA GLY A 57 0.60 -12.58 17.91
C GLY A 57 0.56 -12.85 16.40
N ASP A 58 -0.29 -13.79 15.96
CA ASP A 58 -0.29 -14.28 14.58
C ASP A 58 -0.81 -13.26 13.55
N ASN A 59 -1.57 -12.25 13.96
CA ASN A 59 -2.03 -11.16 13.09
C ASN A 59 -0.87 -10.25 12.64
N CYS A 60 0.28 -10.31 13.32
CA CYS A 60 1.47 -9.57 12.94
C CYS A 60 2.09 -10.03 11.62
N ARG A 61 1.69 -11.22 11.16
CA ARG A 61 2.28 -11.95 10.03
C ARG A 61 1.53 -11.71 8.73
N ASP A 62 0.27 -11.30 8.80
CA ASP A 62 -0.59 -11.11 7.65
C ASP A 62 -0.56 -9.66 7.18
N VAL A 63 -0.30 -9.47 5.89
CA VAL A 63 -0.34 -8.16 5.25
C VAL A 63 -0.94 -8.27 3.86
N ILE A 64 -1.46 -7.15 3.38
CA ILE A 64 -2.07 -7.03 2.06
C ILE A 64 -1.50 -5.83 1.30
N GLN A 65 -1.59 -5.88 -0.01
CA GLN A 65 -1.13 -4.83 -0.92
C GLN A 65 -2.18 -4.61 -2.00
N CYS A 66 -2.34 -3.34 -2.39
CA CYS A 66 -3.14 -2.96 -3.54
C CYS A 66 -2.32 -3.11 -4.82
N THR A 67 -2.83 -3.90 -5.77
CA THR A 67 -2.24 -4.08 -7.11
C THR A 67 -3.24 -3.68 -8.18
N SER A 68 -2.79 -3.55 -9.44
CA SER A 68 -3.69 -3.32 -10.58
C SER A 68 -4.66 -4.48 -10.85
N SER A 69 -4.38 -5.66 -10.28
CA SER A 69 -5.15 -6.89 -10.45
C SER A 69 -6.05 -7.21 -9.24
N GLY A 70 -6.16 -6.28 -8.29
CA GLY A 70 -6.93 -6.45 -7.05
C GLY A 70 -6.04 -6.52 -5.81
N LEU A 71 -6.60 -7.02 -4.71
CA LEU A 71 -5.87 -7.19 -3.45
C LEU A 71 -4.99 -8.44 -3.48
N GLN A 72 -3.71 -8.26 -3.13
CA GLN A 72 -2.79 -9.37 -2.89
C GLN A 72 -2.54 -9.50 -1.39
N ALA A 73 -2.58 -10.74 -0.87
CA ALA A 73 -2.30 -11.03 0.54
C ALA A 73 -1.08 -11.95 0.67
N ILE A 74 -0.25 -11.70 1.68
CA ILE A 74 0.83 -12.61 2.09
C ILE A 74 0.80 -12.83 3.59
N ARG A 75 1.32 -13.99 3.99
CA ARG A 75 1.55 -14.35 5.39
C ARG A 75 3.01 -14.71 5.58
N CYS A 76 3.68 -14.07 6.54
CA CYS A 76 5.06 -14.39 6.86
C CYS A 76 5.23 -15.86 7.33
N PRO A 77 6.34 -16.53 6.98
CA PRO A 77 6.68 -17.86 7.50
C PRO A 77 6.67 -17.96 9.02
N ALA A 78 6.63 -19.18 9.54
CA ALA A 78 6.60 -19.41 10.99
C ALA A 78 7.84 -18.80 11.68
N GLY A 79 7.62 -18.07 12.77
CA GLY A 79 8.69 -17.37 13.51
C GLY A 79 9.04 -15.98 12.99
N LEU A 80 8.47 -15.54 11.86
CA LEU A 80 8.69 -14.21 11.29
C LEU A 80 7.44 -13.35 11.39
N PHE A 81 7.62 -12.09 11.72
CA PHE A 81 6.59 -11.04 11.75
C PHE A 81 6.85 -10.05 10.62
N PHE A 82 5.82 -9.39 10.12
CA PHE A 82 6.01 -8.40 9.07
C PHE A 82 6.49 -7.08 9.67
N ASP A 83 7.62 -6.55 9.20
CA ASP A 83 8.07 -5.20 9.52
C ASP A 83 7.47 -4.22 8.50
N ILE A 84 6.53 -3.38 8.95
CA ILE A 84 5.85 -2.39 8.09
C ILE A 84 6.79 -1.33 7.52
N GLU A 85 7.84 -0.96 8.25
CA GLU A 85 8.76 0.07 7.79
C GLU A 85 9.73 -0.47 6.76
N LYS A 86 10.18 -1.72 6.95
CA LYS A 86 11.08 -2.41 6.02
C LYS A 86 10.36 -3.11 4.88
N GLN A 87 9.04 -3.22 4.95
CA GLN A 87 8.20 -3.89 3.95
C GLN A 87 8.64 -5.36 3.73
N THR A 88 9.02 -6.05 4.79
CA THR A 88 9.56 -7.43 4.72
C THR A 88 9.25 -8.22 5.98
N CYS A 89 9.29 -9.55 5.87
CA CYS A 89 9.21 -10.43 7.02
C CYS A 89 10.55 -10.43 7.76
N ASP A 90 10.54 -10.06 9.04
CA ASP A 90 11.71 -10.03 9.90
C ASP A 90 11.45 -10.87 11.17
N TRP A 91 12.48 -11.10 11.97
CA TRP A 91 12.39 -11.88 13.20
C TRP A 91 11.40 -11.26 14.18
N LYS A 92 10.57 -12.09 14.81
CA LYS A 92 9.54 -11.67 15.78
C LYS A 92 10.03 -10.64 16.80
N ASP A 93 11.25 -10.81 17.31
CA ASP A 93 11.82 -9.93 18.34
C ASP A 93 12.36 -8.60 17.78
N ALA A 94 12.68 -8.55 16.48
CA ALA A 94 13.14 -7.35 15.80
C ALA A 94 11.96 -6.44 15.39
N VAL A 95 10.79 -7.02 15.14
CA VAL A 95 9.60 -6.27 14.71
C VAL A 95 8.93 -5.57 15.89
N LYS A 96 9.02 -4.23 15.94
CA LYS A 96 8.38 -3.39 16.98
C LYS A 96 7.10 -2.68 16.52
N ASN A 97 6.88 -2.62 15.20
CA ASN A 97 5.77 -1.90 14.56
C ASN A 97 4.58 -2.82 14.24
N CYS A 98 4.37 -3.87 15.04
CA CYS A 98 3.27 -4.82 14.86
C CYS A 98 1.87 -4.17 14.98
N LYS A 99 1.79 -3.12 15.80
CA LYS A 99 0.56 -2.34 16.04
C LYS A 99 0.30 -1.28 14.96
N SER A 100 1.29 -0.99 14.11
CA SER A 100 1.12 -0.09 12.99
C SER A 100 0.31 -0.80 11.90
N LYS A 101 -0.62 -0.08 11.25
CA LYS A 101 -1.38 -0.62 10.10
C LYS A 101 -0.77 -0.22 8.78
N ASN A 102 -0.24 0.99 8.71
CA ASN A 102 0.37 1.54 7.51
C ASN A 102 1.76 2.05 7.86
N ARG A 103 2.62 2.21 6.85
CA ARG A 103 3.90 2.87 7.02
C ARG A 103 3.69 4.36 7.25
N GLU A 104 4.43 4.92 8.18
CA GLU A 104 4.45 6.36 8.37
C GLU A 104 5.13 7.02 7.17
N ARG A 105 4.43 7.96 6.54
CA ARG A 105 4.90 8.66 5.36
C ARG A 105 5.84 9.77 5.78
N LYS A 106 7.14 9.50 5.69
CA LYS A 106 8.19 10.47 5.94
C LYS A 106 8.21 11.52 4.83
N ILE A 107 8.11 12.80 5.23
CA ILE A 107 8.16 13.93 4.31
C ILE A 107 9.58 14.06 3.79
N LYS A 108 9.75 14.12 2.47
CA LYS A 108 11.07 14.24 1.85
C LYS A 108 11.40 15.72 1.65
N PRO A 109 12.69 16.08 1.72
CA PRO A 109 13.13 17.45 1.48
C PRO A 109 13.07 17.81 0.00
N LEU A 110 12.95 19.10 -0.31
CA LEU A 110 12.83 19.64 -1.66
C LEU A 110 14.22 19.90 -2.28
N LEU A 111 15.06 18.87 -2.33
CA LEU A 111 16.46 19.00 -2.76
C LEU A 111 16.66 19.05 -4.28
N ILE A 112 15.65 18.67 -5.06
CA ILE A 112 15.72 18.65 -6.53
C ILE A 112 14.51 19.42 -7.06
N THR A 113 14.76 20.65 -7.47
CA THR A 113 13.80 21.54 -8.13
C THR A 113 14.46 22.17 -9.36
N ASP A 114 13.67 22.51 -10.38
CA ASP A 114 14.19 23.16 -11.60
C ASP A 114 14.75 24.58 -11.32
N GLU A 115 14.30 25.20 -10.22
CA GLU A 115 14.76 26.50 -9.76
C GLU A 115 15.20 26.43 -8.29
N PRO A 116 16.33 27.05 -7.90
CA PRO A 116 16.82 26.99 -6.52
C PRO A 116 15.86 27.71 -5.57
N LEU A 117 15.27 26.96 -4.62
CA LEU A 117 14.35 27.49 -3.61
C LEU A 117 15.06 28.29 -2.50
N CYS A 118 16.32 27.96 -2.24
CA CYS A 118 17.13 28.54 -1.17
C CYS A 118 18.41 29.14 -1.74
N GLN A 119 18.99 30.08 -0.99
CA GLN A 119 20.31 30.65 -1.31
C GLN A 119 21.41 29.59 -1.22
N ASP A 120 22.56 29.88 -1.85
CA ASP A 120 23.74 29.02 -1.76
C ASP A 120 24.13 28.74 -0.29
N GLY A 121 24.39 27.48 0.01
CA GLY A 121 24.71 27.01 1.37
C GLY A 121 23.49 26.57 2.20
N PHE A 122 22.27 26.84 1.73
CA PHE A 122 21.02 26.40 2.35
C PHE A 122 20.35 25.32 1.51
N LEU A 123 19.58 24.46 2.16
CA LEU A 123 18.80 23.39 1.54
C LEU A 123 17.34 23.50 1.99
N ALA A 124 16.42 23.18 1.07
CA ALA A 124 14.99 23.27 1.31
C ALA A 124 14.44 22.01 1.99
N CYS A 125 13.79 22.21 3.13
CA CYS A 125 12.92 21.24 3.78
C CYS A 125 11.68 20.93 2.93
N GLY A 126 10.95 19.87 3.28
CA GLY A 126 9.69 19.47 2.63
C GLY A 126 8.54 20.46 2.85
N ASP A 127 8.60 21.25 3.93
CA ASP A 127 7.70 22.37 4.21
C ASP A 127 8.09 23.66 3.48
N GLY A 128 9.20 23.66 2.74
CA GLY A 128 9.73 24.82 2.01
C GLY A 128 10.59 25.76 2.86
N SER A 129 10.84 25.46 4.14
CA SER A 129 11.80 26.22 4.94
C SER A 129 13.23 25.95 4.48
N CYS A 130 14.12 26.94 4.63
CA CYS A 130 15.53 26.83 4.27
C CYS A 130 16.38 26.74 5.52
N ILE A 131 17.16 25.67 5.65
CA ILE A 131 18.12 25.49 6.73
C ILE A 131 19.53 25.27 6.17
N GLU A 132 20.55 25.42 6.99
CA GLU A 132 21.94 25.25 6.54
C GLU A 132 22.19 23.81 6.07
N ARG A 133 22.98 23.67 5.00
CA ARG A 133 23.33 22.36 4.44
C ARG A 133 23.96 21.40 5.46
N GLY A 134 24.67 21.93 6.46
CA GLY A 134 25.29 21.13 7.52
C GLY A 134 24.33 20.55 8.55
N LEU A 135 23.09 21.04 8.60
CA LEU A 135 22.04 20.55 9.49
C LEU A 135 21.29 19.35 8.90
N PHE A 136 21.36 19.14 7.59
CA PHE A 136 20.80 17.93 6.99
C PHE A 136 21.58 16.67 7.40
N CYS A 137 20.84 15.65 7.84
CA CYS A 137 21.39 14.35 8.23
C CYS A 137 22.34 14.41 9.43
N ASN A 138 22.11 15.34 10.36
CA ASN A 138 22.88 15.49 11.58
C ASN A 138 22.34 14.63 12.74
N GLY A 139 21.17 13.99 12.56
CA GLY A 139 20.49 13.19 13.58
C GLY A 139 19.55 13.98 14.48
N GLU A 140 19.39 15.28 14.26
CA GLU A 140 18.47 16.17 14.95
C GLU A 140 17.39 16.65 13.98
N LYS A 141 16.23 17.06 14.51
CA LYS A 141 15.13 17.58 13.70
C LYS A 141 15.26 19.10 13.65
N ASP A 142 15.78 19.61 12.54
CA ASP A 142 15.94 21.04 12.28
C ASP A 142 14.80 21.60 11.41
N CYS A 143 14.29 20.80 10.46
CA CYS A 143 13.08 21.17 9.72
C CYS A 143 11.82 21.01 10.60
N ASN A 144 10.80 21.86 10.44
CA ASN A 144 9.53 21.71 11.17
C ASN A 144 8.82 20.38 10.85
N ASP A 145 9.02 19.89 9.63
CA ASP A 145 8.47 18.63 9.11
C ASP A 145 9.42 17.43 9.30
N GLY A 146 10.66 17.66 9.76
CA GLY A 146 11.71 16.65 9.96
C GLY A 146 12.22 16.01 8.67
N SER A 147 12.03 16.68 7.54
CA SER A 147 12.42 16.17 6.22
C SER A 147 13.94 16.13 6.01
N ASP A 148 14.69 16.94 6.74
CA ASP A 148 16.15 16.95 6.84
C ASP A 148 16.73 15.57 7.14
N GLU A 149 16.06 14.78 7.97
CA GLU A 149 16.52 13.45 8.39
C GLU A 149 15.92 12.29 7.57
N ASN A 150 14.98 12.59 6.67
CA ASN A 150 14.18 11.58 5.97
C ASN A 150 14.81 11.11 4.65
N SER A 151 15.84 11.80 4.16
CA SER A 151 16.53 11.47 2.91
C SER A 151 18.03 11.29 3.09
N CYS A 152 18.45 10.74 4.23
CA CYS A 152 19.84 10.41 4.51
C CYS A 152 20.22 9.09 3.84
N GLY A 153 20.86 9.18 2.67
CA GLY A 153 21.59 8.05 2.14
C GLY A 153 22.65 7.63 3.15
N LYS A 154 22.93 6.33 3.29
CA LYS A 154 24.14 5.85 3.97
C LYS A 154 25.37 6.19 3.13
N CYS A 155 25.55 7.45 2.75
CA CYS A 155 26.85 7.97 2.40
C CYS A 155 27.59 8.06 3.73
N SER A 156 28.25 6.95 4.09
CA SER A 156 29.25 6.93 5.14
C SER A 156 30.16 8.13 4.95
N LYS A 157 30.04 9.10 5.86
CA LYS A 157 31.14 9.75 6.59
C LYS A 157 32.51 9.63 5.93
N THR A 158 32.65 10.15 4.73
CA THR A 158 33.89 10.58 4.10
C THR A 158 33.45 11.34 2.86
N LEU A 159 33.09 12.61 3.04
CA LEU A 159 33.56 13.58 2.06
C LEU A 159 35.07 13.64 2.29
N PRO A 160 35.92 13.06 1.42
CA PRO A 160 37.32 13.46 1.46
C PRO A 160 37.33 14.96 1.16
N THR A 161 37.91 15.74 2.07
CA THR A 161 38.09 17.21 1.96
C THR A 161 38.96 17.62 0.75
N THR A 162 39.23 16.70 -0.18
CA THR A 162 40.03 16.88 -1.38
C THR A 162 39.57 15.91 -2.49
N ALA A 163 38.26 15.83 -2.76
CA ALA A 163 37.81 15.23 -4.01
C ALA A 163 38.15 16.17 -5.18
N THR A 164 39.35 15.98 -5.73
CA THR A 164 39.65 16.38 -7.10
C THR A 164 38.56 15.79 -7.99
N TRP A 165 37.86 16.64 -8.74
CA TRP A 165 36.84 16.20 -9.70
C TRP A 165 37.43 15.17 -10.66
N SER A 166 37.13 13.90 -10.44
CA SER A 166 37.11 12.90 -11.48
C SER A 166 35.65 12.64 -11.81
N ASN A 167 35.26 13.14 -12.97
CA ASN A 167 33.93 13.03 -13.54
C ASN A 167 33.39 11.60 -13.43
N HIS A 168 32.38 11.40 -12.60
CA HIS A 168 31.43 10.30 -12.75
C HIS A 168 30.07 10.75 -12.21
N ALA A 169 29.54 11.81 -12.82
CA ALA A 169 28.13 12.08 -12.85
C ALA A 169 27.70 12.10 -14.32
N LEU A 170 26.51 11.55 -14.58
CA LEU A 170 25.78 11.51 -15.86
C LEU A 170 26.11 10.33 -16.77
N ASP A 171 25.32 9.25 -16.68
CA ASP A 171 24.55 8.81 -17.86
C ASP A 171 23.36 7.91 -17.47
N ILE A 172 22.22 8.52 -17.10
CA ILE A 172 20.90 7.90 -17.25
C ILE A 172 20.06 8.84 -18.14
N SER A 173 20.58 9.17 -19.33
CA SER A 173 19.80 9.93 -20.32
C SER A 173 20.05 9.53 -21.78
N LYS A 174 20.92 8.56 -22.08
CA LYS A 174 21.13 8.07 -23.47
C LYS A 174 20.67 6.64 -23.73
N GLN A 175 19.39 6.34 -23.50
CA GLN A 175 18.75 5.12 -24.04
C GLN A 175 17.68 5.41 -25.12
N ARG A 176 17.92 6.37 -26.01
CA ARG A 176 17.15 6.44 -27.26
C ARG A 176 17.95 7.06 -28.40
N LEU A 177 18.69 6.23 -29.14
CA LEU A 177 18.90 6.28 -30.60
C LEU A 177 20.14 5.45 -30.96
N LYS A 178 19.90 4.22 -31.45
CA LYS A 178 20.62 3.56 -32.56
C LYS A 178 20.09 2.15 -32.74
N ARG A 179 19.01 2.03 -33.52
CA ARG A 179 18.75 0.82 -34.33
C ARG A 179 19.10 1.19 -35.77
N GLY A 180 19.95 0.38 -36.41
CA GLY A 180 20.31 0.44 -37.83
C GLY A 180 21.76 0.86 -38.08
N ASP A 181 22.67 -0.10 -38.29
CA ASP A 181 23.12 -0.53 -39.63
C ASP A 181 24.35 -1.46 -39.55
N SER A 182 24.15 -2.73 -39.93
CA SER A 182 25.07 -3.58 -40.70
C SER A 182 24.36 -4.87 -41.06
#